data_AF-A0A940E1A6-F1
#
_entry.id   AF-A0A940E1A6-F1
#
_cell.length_a   1.000
_cell.length_b   1.000
_cell.length_c   1.000
_cell.angle_alpha   90.00
_cell.angle_beta   90.00
_cell.angle_gamma   90.00
#
_symmetry.space_group_name_H-M   'P 1'
#
loop_
_entity.id
_entity.type
_entity.pdbx_description
1 polymer ?
#
loop_
_entity_poly.entity_id
_entity_poly.type
_entity_poly.pdbx_seq_one_letter_code
_entity_poly.pdbx_strand_id
1 'polypeptide(L)'
;MKVKQALTPKMIKKLQQLTFVGLLVSEQNLPQSYEAEKQQKRFYIKCLSPFPQKVIELLTDHSLIFSGDVNAKQNRKWLAPILDNGDNEQDFLFLFSLRYVNSYLYAEIIKHERKQAKELYHIIPAPQMVRGQTRSDFERKLVKGASSFLLPKYSSEWGSPEFLYYEGRVYGKLSLKSMMNAITFLEREKNVFYIEVEKQWEQWIDIVFDNSLYFINGANYEKIRSLFQEKAERLSDLFQPTSIREKKPIVGVQKKEADIEMRFLEKVKALANNKKIYIEECDIGNFHTCVKTNLITVIGGMSGTGKSQFVRLYGEALGLQWGKELLFIPVSPSYQEPEDILGYMNPSTGEYIESQTGLVRLLHEAEQHPDQLYMIVFDEMNLSQAEHWFSPFLSLLELEEEYRYLSLYQKKGQTEETLYKERIRVGKNVIFVGTVNFDETTRPLSDRLLDRINMITLQKMTFREAMTLHEKGNISLPALPHITTEDFRTKWVNQDNGLAALTEEEVELLDSLHTLLYSYDPSKGISYRIALSIAKFIDNIPQLEEGNPILSREEAFDLQIKQRVLTKLRGLESAVASLLANNKTKTKTLLQLLESPLAQEVSSFAYSIGCIHQKIRELELYGYAK
;
A
#
# COMPACT_ATOMS: atom_id res chain seq x y z
N MET A 1 14.76 36.20 33.11
CA MET A 1 15.83 36.62 32.16
C MET A 1 15.28 37.64 31.16
N LYS A 2 15.90 38.81 31.02
CA LYS A 2 15.49 39.85 30.05
C LYS A 2 16.05 39.55 28.67
N VAL A 3 15.29 39.85 27.62
CA VAL A 3 15.73 39.70 26.22
C VAL A 3 16.08 41.09 25.66
N LYS A 4 17.19 41.20 24.91
CA LYS A 4 17.70 42.46 24.33
C LYS A 4 16.75 43.07 23.31
N GLN A 5 15.98 42.24 22.60
CA GLN A 5 15.01 42.64 21.58
C GLN A 5 13.74 41.78 21.71
N ALA A 6 12.59 42.32 21.29
CA ALA A 6 11.33 41.60 21.36
C ALA A 6 11.35 40.37 20.43
N LEU A 7 10.99 39.20 20.96
CA LEU A 7 10.94 37.97 20.18
C LEU A 7 9.76 37.96 19.20
N THR A 8 9.99 37.48 17.98
CA THR A 8 8.91 37.33 16.99
C THR A 8 7.91 36.24 17.41
N PRO A 9 6.62 36.32 17.04
CA PRO A 9 5.61 35.31 17.40
C PRO A 9 5.99 33.87 17.02
N LYS A 10 6.69 33.71 15.89
CA LYS A 10 7.20 32.41 15.41
C LYS A 10 8.29 31.85 16.34
N MET A 11 9.17 32.70 16.86
CA MET A 11 10.20 32.28 17.82
C MET A 11 9.63 31.97 19.20
N ILE A 12 8.62 32.72 19.64
CA ILE A 12 7.92 32.46 20.91
C ILE A 12 7.27 31.06 20.88
N LYS A 13 6.53 30.75 19.81
CA LYS A 13 5.89 29.43 19.65
C LYS A 13 6.92 28.29 19.62
N LYS A 14 8.09 28.52 19.04
CA LYS A 14 9.20 27.54 19.00
C LYS A 14 9.86 27.35 20.37
N LEU A 15 10.11 28.43 21.10
CA LEU A 15 10.71 28.39 22.45
C LEU A 15 9.81 27.67 23.46
N GLN A 16 8.50 27.86 23.36
CA GLN A 16 7.53 27.17 24.21
C GLN A 16 7.48 25.65 23.98
N GLN A 17 8.01 25.17 22.85
CA GLN A 17 8.09 23.73 22.54
C GLN A 17 9.37 23.07 23.05
N LEU A 18 10.33 23.87 23.57
CA LEU A 18 11.59 23.35 24.10
C LEU A 18 11.45 23.09 25.60
N THR A 19 12.12 22.04 26.05
CA THR A 19 12.17 21.63 27.45
C THR A 19 13.62 21.56 27.90
N PHE A 20 13.88 22.00 29.13
CA PHE A 20 15.21 22.14 29.71
C PHE A 20 15.28 21.46 31.07
N VAL A 21 16.49 21.09 31.48
CA VAL A 21 16.78 20.60 32.83
C VAL A 21 17.62 21.64 33.57
N GLY A 22 17.31 21.88 34.83
CA GLY A 22 18.00 22.87 35.64
C GLY A 22 17.93 22.62 37.14
N LEU A 23 18.71 23.41 37.88
CA LEU A 23 18.79 23.40 39.33
C LEU A 23 18.27 24.73 39.89
N LEU A 24 17.56 24.68 41.01
CA LEU A 24 17.21 25.88 41.76
C LEU A 24 18.47 26.55 42.34
N VAL A 25 18.52 27.88 42.24
CA VAL A 25 19.62 28.70 42.74
C VAL A 25 19.08 29.58 43.86
N SER A 26 19.73 29.52 45.02
CA SER A 26 19.40 30.37 46.15
C SER A 26 19.72 31.85 45.84
N GLU A 27 18.94 32.77 46.41
CA GLU A 27 19.02 34.21 46.11
C GLU A 27 20.39 34.85 46.39
N GLN A 28 21.22 34.20 47.21
CA GLN A 28 22.57 34.65 47.58
C GLN A 28 23.59 34.46 46.43
N ASN A 29 23.31 33.58 45.46
CA ASN A 29 24.21 33.24 44.35
C ASN A 29 23.79 33.88 43.01
N LEU A 30 22.95 34.92 43.04
CA LEU A 30 22.46 35.62 41.85
C LEU A 30 23.44 36.72 41.38
N PRO A 31 23.61 36.94 40.06
CA PRO A 31 24.34 38.08 39.51
C PRO A 31 23.72 39.43 39.92
N GLN A 32 24.54 40.48 40.03
CA GLN A 32 24.12 41.85 40.42
C GLN A 32 22.98 42.43 39.54
N SER A 33 22.80 41.93 38.31
CA SER A 33 21.72 42.33 37.38
C SER A 33 20.30 41.99 37.86
N TYR A 34 20.15 41.16 38.89
CA TYR A 34 18.86 40.71 39.44
C TYR A 34 18.43 41.46 40.72
N GLU A 35 19.19 42.46 41.18
CA GLU A 35 18.93 43.17 42.44
C GLU A 35 17.59 43.94 42.49
N ALA A 36 17.07 44.39 41.34
CA ALA A 36 15.78 45.11 41.26
C ALA A 36 14.54 44.19 41.39
N GLU A 37 14.70 42.86 41.29
CA GLU A 37 13.58 41.89 41.30
C GLU A 37 13.44 41.09 42.61
N LYS A 38 14.31 41.34 43.61
CA LYS A 38 14.35 40.65 44.93
C LYS A 38 13.09 40.81 45.80
N GLN A 39 12.09 41.60 45.38
CA GLN A 39 10.90 41.93 46.19
C GLN A 39 9.64 41.09 45.86
N GLN A 40 9.69 40.16 44.90
CA GLN A 40 8.57 39.27 44.57
C GLN A 40 8.93 37.82 44.87
N LYS A 41 7.97 37.01 45.39
CA LYS A 41 8.11 35.56 45.65
C LYS A 41 8.39 34.78 44.34
N ARG A 42 9.61 34.89 43.83
CA ARG A 42 10.10 34.26 42.61
C ARG A 42 11.13 33.20 42.96
N PHE A 43 11.17 32.12 42.19
CA PHE A 43 12.27 31.16 42.24
C PHE A 43 13.21 31.38 41.06
N TYR A 44 14.45 30.95 41.19
CA TYR A 44 15.46 31.06 40.13
C TYR A 44 15.98 29.68 39.79
N ILE A 45 15.99 29.34 38.49
CA ILE A 45 16.48 28.07 37.98
C ILE A 45 17.63 28.30 37.00
N LYS A 46 18.76 27.65 37.22
CA LYS A 46 19.91 27.63 36.31
C LYS A 46 19.74 26.48 35.32
N CYS A 47 19.76 26.78 34.03
CA CYS A 47 19.73 25.76 32.98
C CYS A 47 21.05 24.98 32.94
N LEU A 48 20.96 23.65 32.97
CA LEU A 48 22.10 22.72 32.88
C LEU A 48 22.10 21.89 31.58
N SER A 49 20.99 21.89 30.84
CA SER A 49 20.87 21.32 29.50
C SER A 49 21.39 22.29 28.42
N PRO A 50 21.65 21.82 27.19
CA PRO A 50 22.07 22.69 26.08
C PRO A 50 21.03 23.78 25.84
N PHE A 51 21.44 24.89 25.23
CA PHE A 51 20.53 26.00 24.90
C PHE A 51 20.79 26.50 23.47
N PRO A 52 19.75 26.80 22.66
CA PRO A 52 19.96 27.22 21.27
C PRO A 52 20.77 28.52 21.15
N GLN A 53 21.88 28.48 20.41
CA GLN A 53 22.82 29.62 20.27
C GLN A 53 22.15 30.92 19.81
N LYS A 54 21.23 30.83 18.83
CA LYS A 54 20.45 31.97 18.32
C LYS A 54 19.65 32.71 19.40
N VAL A 55 19.27 32.00 20.47
CA VAL A 55 18.53 32.59 21.59
C VAL A 55 19.50 33.15 22.63
N ILE A 56 20.65 32.50 22.86
CA ILE A 56 21.72 32.99 23.76
C ILE A 56 22.18 34.39 23.35
N GLU A 57 22.37 34.65 22.05
CA GLU A 57 22.78 35.96 21.52
C GLU A 57 21.81 37.09 21.88
N LEU A 58 20.52 36.75 22.01
CA LEU A 58 19.43 37.67 22.32
C LEU A 58 19.23 37.89 23.82
N LEU A 59 19.85 37.09 24.69
CA LEU A 59 19.77 37.27 26.15
C LEU A 59 20.66 38.44 26.60
N THR A 60 20.23 39.12 27.66
CA THR A 60 21.02 40.19 28.29
C THR A 60 22.22 39.66 29.09
N ASP A 61 22.12 38.43 29.59
CA ASP A 61 23.14 37.76 30.41
C ASP A 61 23.29 36.29 29.96
N HIS A 62 24.53 35.79 29.95
CA HIS A 62 24.90 34.43 29.54
C HIS A 62 24.87 33.42 30.70
N SER A 63 24.47 33.84 31.91
CA SER A 63 24.31 32.97 33.08
C SER A 63 23.26 31.86 32.94
N LEU A 64 22.33 32.00 31.98
CA LEU A 64 21.20 31.07 31.74
C LEU A 64 20.35 30.80 33.00
N ILE A 65 20.22 31.80 33.86
CA ILE A 65 19.34 31.76 35.04
C ILE A 65 17.98 32.36 34.69
N PHE A 66 16.91 31.61 34.93
CA PHE A 66 15.54 32.02 34.64
C PHE A 66 14.74 32.18 35.93
N SER A 67 13.94 33.24 36.00
CA SER A 67 13.04 33.51 37.12
C SER A 67 11.67 32.90 36.85
N GLY A 68 11.00 32.36 37.87
CA GLY A 68 9.62 31.89 37.77
C GLY A 68 8.79 32.36 38.97
N ASP A 69 7.47 32.45 38.80
CA ASP A 69 6.56 32.79 39.90
C ASP A 69 6.22 31.53 40.71
N VAL A 70 6.45 31.57 42.02
CA VAL A 70 6.16 30.46 42.94
C VAL A 70 4.65 30.24 43.07
N ASN A 71 3.83 31.28 42.95
CA ASN A 71 2.38 31.21 43.12
C ASN A 71 1.63 30.71 41.88
N ALA A 72 2.30 30.64 40.72
CA ALA A 72 1.71 30.08 39.52
C ALA A 72 1.26 28.64 39.78
N LYS A 73 0.00 28.32 39.47
CA LYS A 73 -0.66 27.03 39.79
C LYS A 73 0.20 25.81 39.41
N GLN A 74 0.87 25.88 38.25
CA GLN A 74 1.76 24.83 37.75
C GLN A 74 3.05 24.69 38.56
N ASN A 75 3.70 25.82 38.92
CA ASN A 75 4.94 25.82 39.69
C ASN A 75 4.71 25.43 41.14
N ARG A 76 3.65 25.96 41.77
CA ARG A 76 3.28 25.65 43.15
C ARG A 76 3.03 24.15 43.35
N LYS A 77 2.43 23.49 42.37
CA LYS A 77 2.17 22.03 42.40
C LYS A 77 3.44 21.22 42.63
N TRP A 78 4.56 21.65 42.05
CA TRP A 78 5.83 20.92 42.05
C TRP A 78 6.83 21.47 43.08
N LEU A 79 6.70 22.74 43.49
CA LEU A 79 7.58 23.36 44.49
C LEU A 79 7.07 23.22 45.93
N ALA A 80 5.75 23.21 46.16
CA ALA A 80 5.20 23.08 47.52
C ALA A 80 5.71 21.84 48.27
N PRO A 81 5.81 20.64 47.67
CA PRO A 81 6.32 19.45 48.37
C PRO A 81 7.78 19.55 48.81
N ILE A 82 8.58 20.41 48.18
CA ILE A 82 10.01 20.57 48.47
C ILE A 82 10.19 21.67 49.53
N LEU A 83 9.50 22.80 49.35
CA LEU A 83 9.54 23.95 50.24
C LEU A 83 8.88 23.67 51.61
N ASP A 84 7.80 22.87 51.64
CA ASP A 84 7.07 22.56 52.88
C ASP A 84 7.75 21.46 53.71
N ASN A 85 8.57 20.60 53.10
CA ASN A 85 9.28 19.49 53.78
C ASN A 85 10.71 19.85 54.23
N GLY A 86 11.23 21.01 53.85
CA GLY A 86 12.58 21.45 54.21
C GLY A 86 13.71 20.63 53.58
N ASP A 87 13.43 19.93 52.48
CA ASP A 87 14.44 19.17 51.73
C ASP A 87 15.45 20.13 51.07
N ASN A 88 16.71 19.71 50.97
CA ASN A 88 17.73 20.53 50.33
C ASN A 88 17.42 20.68 48.82
N GLU A 89 17.17 21.92 48.37
CA GLU A 89 16.77 22.23 46.99
C GLU A 89 17.78 21.73 45.95
N GLN A 90 19.03 21.51 46.37
CA GLN A 90 20.12 21.02 45.54
C GLN A 90 20.04 19.51 45.21
N ASP A 91 19.19 18.75 45.90
CA ASP A 91 18.99 17.32 45.70
C ASP A 91 17.95 17.00 44.60
N PHE A 92 17.39 18.03 43.95
CA PHE A 92 16.37 17.89 42.91
C PHE A 92 16.83 18.47 41.58
N LEU A 93 16.60 17.71 40.52
CA LEU A 93 16.68 18.18 39.14
C LEU A 93 15.28 18.52 38.65
N PHE A 94 15.14 19.70 38.05
CA PHE A 94 13.87 20.21 37.59
C PHE A 94 13.81 20.22 36.06
N LEU A 95 12.74 19.65 35.53
CA LEU A 95 12.36 19.78 34.13
C LEU A 95 11.46 21.00 33.98
N PHE A 96 11.82 21.95 33.13
CA PHE A 96 11.08 23.20 32.95
C PHE A 96 10.98 23.62 31.48
N SER A 97 9.94 24.39 31.16
CA SER A 97 9.78 25.10 29.88
C SER A 97 9.91 26.61 30.08
N LEU A 98 10.06 27.34 28.98
CA LEU A 98 10.17 28.78 29.00
C LEU A 98 8.92 29.46 28.44
N ARG A 99 8.46 30.48 29.15
CA ARG A 99 7.35 31.34 28.73
C ARG A 99 7.83 32.78 28.55
N TYR A 100 7.52 33.35 27.39
CA TYR A 100 7.84 34.75 27.09
C TYR A 100 6.66 35.67 27.43
N VAL A 101 6.90 36.67 28.29
CA VAL A 101 5.92 37.70 28.66
C VAL A 101 6.65 39.04 28.80
N ASN A 102 6.16 40.09 28.13
CA ASN A 102 6.64 41.47 28.27
C ASN A 102 8.17 41.66 28.14
N SER A 103 8.82 40.96 27.20
CA SER A 103 10.29 40.98 27.00
C SER A 103 11.12 40.24 28.06
N TYR A 104 10.46 39.40 28.86
CA TYR A 104 11.09 38.50 29.83
C TYR A 104 10.78 37.03 29.52
N LEU A 105 11.76 36.17 29.74
CA LEU A 105 11.61 34.72 29.76
C LEU A 105 11.49 34.24 31.21
N TYR A 106 10.37 33.58 31.49
CA TYR A 106 10.04 32.96 32.78
C TYR A 106 10.11 31.44 32.69
N ALA A 107 10.55 30.80 33.77
CA ALA A 107 10.54 29.35 33.88
C ALA A 107 9.19 28.82 34.40
N GLU A 108 8.66 27.79 33.74
CA GLU A 108 7.51 27.02 34.20
C GLU A 108 7.93 25.57 34.43
N ILE A 109 7.77 25.07 35.66
CA ILE A 109 8.20 23.73 36.07
C ILE A 109 7.18 22.69 35.56
N ILE A 110 7.70 21.65 34.92
CA ILE A 110 6.93 20.53 34.39
C ILE A 110 6.94 19.35 35.36
N LYS A 111 8.12 19.02 35.91
CA LYS A 111 8.37 17.89 36.82
C LYS A 111 9.68 18.10 37.59
N HIS A 112 9.86 17.41 38.72
CA HIS A 112 11.17 17.27 39.38
C HIS A 112 11.48 15.79 39.64
N GLU A 113 12.77 15.45 39.73
CA GLU A 113 13.26 14.14 40.18
C GLU A 113 14.33 14.33 41.26
N ARG A 114 14.32 13.46 42.29
CA ARG A 114 15.28 13.52 43.40
C ARG A 114 16.61 12.89 42.97
N LYS A 115 17.46 13.69 42.34
CA LYS A 115 18.82 13.35 41.90
C LYS A 115 19.70 14.58 42.05
N GLN A 116 20.93 14.38 42.53
CA GLN A 116 21.92 15.45 42.62
C GLN A 116 22.31 15.92 41.21
N ALA A 117 22.33 17.25 41.03
CA ALA A 117 22.70 17.82 39.75
C ALA A 117 24.18 17.67 39.45
N LYS A 118 24.48 17.39 38.18
CA LYS A 118 25.84 17.38 37.63
C LYS A 118 26.05 18.58 36.72
N GLU A 119 27.31 18.89 36.42
CA GLU A 119 27.69 20.16 35.77
C GLU A 119 27.16 20.32 34.35
N LEU A 120 26.87 19.23 33.62
CA LEU A 120 26.43 19.30 32.22
C LEU A 120 25.50 18.13 31.85
N TYR A 121 24.41 18.44 31.12
CA TYR A 121 23.46 17.46 30.60
C TYR A 121 23.38 17.51 29.07
N HIS A 122 23.13 16.35 28.47
CA HIS A 122 22.87 16.16 27.04
C HIS A 122 21.46 15.61 26.81
N ILE A 123 20.96 15.79 25.59
CA ILE A 123 19.61 15.38 25.17
C ILE A 123 19.71 14.25 24.16
N ILE A 124 19.02 13.14 24.42
CA ILE A 124 18.81 12.05 23.45
C ILE A 124 17.30 11.94 23.20
N PRO A 125 16.82 12.23 21.98
CA PRO A 125 15.40 12.10 21.67
C PRO A 125 15.03 10.67 21.25
N ALA A 126 13.76 10.34 21.46
CA ALA A 126 13.15 9.11 20.99
C ALA A 126 12.09 9.39 19.91
N PRO A 127 12.05 8.58 18.84
CA PRO A 127 11.05 8.68 17.80
C PRO A 127 9.69 8.14 18.27
N GLN A 128 8.62 8.74 17.73
CA GLN A 128 7.27 8.23 17.88
C GLN A 128 6.83 7.56 16.58
N MET A 129 6.52 6.27 16.68
CA MET A 129 6.05 5.46 15.57
C MET A 129 4.52 5.40 15.54
N VAL A 130 3.95 5.13 14.36
CA VAL A 130 2.50 4.94 14.20
C VAL A 130 2.09 3.62 14.86
N ARG A 131 0.89 3.54 15.45
CA ARG A 131 0.38 2.32 16.08
C ARG A 131 0.52 1.12 15.12
N GLY A 132 1.20 0.07 15.57
CA GLY A 132 1.44 -1.16 14.80
C GLY A 132 2.83 -1.24 14.15
N GLN A 133 3.60 -0.15 14.12
CA GLN A 133 4.99 -0.20 13.64
C GLN A 133 5.93 -0.68 14.74
N THR A 134 6.86 -1.55 14.36
CA THR A 134 7.86 -2.17 15.22
C THR A 134 9.21 -1.45 15.15
N ARG A 135 10.15 -1.78 16.03
CA ARG A 135 11.57 -1.36 15.95
C ARG A 135 12.21 -1.61 14.59
N SER A 136 11.95 -2.77 13.99
CA SER A 136 12.48 -3.11 12.66
C SER A 136 12.01 -2.12 11.59
N ASP A 137 10.81 -1.55 11.74
CA ASP A 137 10.28 -0.56 10.81
C ASP A 137 10.98 0.79 11.00
N PHE A 138 11.27 1.17 12.25
CA PHE A 138 12.07 2.37 12.52
C PHE A 138 13.48 2.25 11.95
N GLU A 139 14.14 1.11 12.18
CA GLU A 139 15.49 0.83 11.67
C GLU A 139 15.52 0.83 10.13
N ARG A 140 14.50 0.25 9.47
CA ARG A 140 14.35 0.33 8.01
C ARG A 140 14.20 1.76 7.51
N LYS A 141 13.47 2.63 8.22
CA LYS A 141 13.36 4.06 7.85
C LYS A 141 14.73 4.77 7.90
N LEU A 142 15.56 4.44 8.90
CA LEU A 142 16.92 4.98 9.03
C LEU A 142 17.87 4.49 7.93
N VAL A 143 17.77 3.23 7.51
CA VAL A 143 18.62 2.65 6.46
C VAL A 143 18.19 3.07 5.06
N LYS A 144 16.89 3.05 4.75
CA LYS A 144 16.39 3.39 3.40
C LYS A 144 16.40 4.89 3.12
N GLY A 145 16.28 5.75 4.14
CA GLY A 145 16.37 7.22 4.02
C GLY A 145 15.26 7.88 3.19
N ALA A 146 14.17 7.17 2.90
CA ALA A 146 13.05 7.65 2.08
C ALA A 146 11.81 8.05 2.90
N SER A 147 11.71 7.58 4.15
CA SER A 147 10.52 7.73 4.97
C SER A 147 10.82 8.58 6.21
N SER A 148 10.04 9.63 6.43
CA SER A 148 10.19 10.51 7.58
C SER A 148 9.62 9.91 8.87
N PHE A 149 10.16 10.30 10.01
CA PHE A 149 9.64 9.96 11.33
C PHE A 149 9.52 11.20 12.24
N LEU A 150 8.75 11.07 13.32
CA LEU A 150 8.46 12.16 14.25
C LEU A 150 9.31 12.06 15.51
N LEU A 151 9.88 13.19 15.93
CA LEU A 151 10.48 13.40 17.25
C LEU A 151 9.63 14.41 18.03
N PRO A 152 8.57 13.99 18.74
CA PRO A 152 7.49 14.88 19.19
C PRO A 152 7.92 16.02 20.11
N LYS A 153 8.99 15.79 20.89
CA LYS A 153 9.53 16.74 21.89
C LYS A 153 10.92 17.28 21.52
N TYR A 154 11.40 16.99 20.31
CA TYR A 154 12.69 17.46 19.83
C TYR A 154 12.51 18.27 18.56
N SER A 155 12.67 19.58 18.70
CA SER A 155 12.58 20.53 17.60
C SER A 155 13.92 20.66 16.89
N SER A 156 13.88 20.88 15.56
CA SER A 156 15.04 21.21 14.70
C SER A 156 15.89 22.38 15.17
N GLU A 157 15.41 23.21 16.11
CA GLU A 157 16.19 24.26 16.76
C GLU A 157 17.35 23.71 17.62
N TRP A 158 17.28 22.45 18.04
CA TRP A 158 18.37 21.74 18.72
C TRP A 158 19.48 21.30 17.77
N GLY A 159 19.28 21.41 16.45
CA GLY A 159 20.17 20.83 15.44
C GLY A 159 19.89 19.35 15.20
N SER A 160 20.83 18.66 14.56
CA SER A 160 20.80 17.20 14.40
C SER A 160 21.30 16.53 15.69
N PRO A 161 20.52 15.64 16.32
CA PRO A 161 20.97 14.92 17.51
C PRO A 161 22.11 13.97 17.14
N GLU A 162 23.14 13.90 17.99
CA GLU A 162 24.26 12.94 17.82
C GLU A 162 23.79 11.49 17.99
N PHE A 163 22.81 11.28 18.89
CA PHE A 163 22.24 9.98 19.21
C PHE A 163 20.71 10.00 19.24
N LEU A 164 20.08 8.88 18.87
CA LEU A 164 18.66 8.59 19.08
C LEU A 164 18.53 7.33 19.93
N TYR A 165 17.47 7.23 20.73
CA TYR A 165 17.14 6.01 21.46
C TYR A 165 15.78 5.47 21.02
N TYR A 166 15.69 4.18 20.74
CA TYR A 166 14.41 3.50 20.51
C TYR A 166 14.51 2.02 20.87
N GLU A 167 13.58 1.53 21.70
CA GLU A 167 13.39 0.13 22.09
C GLU A 167 14.72 -0.62 22.33
N GLY A 168 15.51 -0.14 23.30
CA GLY A 168 16.73 -0.82 23.75
C GLY A 168 17.98 -0.64 22.88
N ARG A 169 17.91 0.13 21.79
CA ARG A 169 19.08 0.52 20.96
C ARG A 169 19.31 2.02 20.98
N VAL A 170 20.59 2.41 20.96
CA VAL A 170 21.03 3.78 20.68
C VAL A 170 21.61 3.82 19.27
N TYR A 171 21.13 4.75 18.46
CA TYR A 171 21.57 4.96 17.07
C TYR A 171 22.41 6.24 17.00
N GLY A 172 23.46 6.24 16.19
CA GLY A 172 24.36 7.38 16.03
C GLY A 172 24.95 7.47 14.61
N LYS A 173 25.80 8.49 14.39
CA LYS A 173 26.22 8.93 13.03
C LYS A 173 25.01 9.26 12.14
N LEU A 174 24.10 10.04 12.70
CA LEU A 174 22.84 10.42 12.05
C LEU A 174 23.01 11.74 11.30
N SER A 175 22.48 11.80 10.08
CA SER A 175 22.47 12.98 9.22
C SER A 175 21.01 13.39 8.94
N LEU A 176 20.30 13.72 10.03
CA LEU A 176 18.88 14.08 10.02
C LEU A 176 18.63 15.47 9.46
N LYS A 177 17.74 15.56 8.47
CA LYS A 177 17.18 16.82 7.99
C LYS A 177 15.74 17.01 8.44
N SER A 178 15.42 18.19 8.96
CA SER A 178 14.05 18.59 9.30
C SER A 178 13.22 18.87 8.04
N MET A 179 11.96 18.41 8.06
CA MET A 179 10.98 18.58 6.98
C MET A 179 10.02 19.76 7.25
N MET A 180 8.84 19.81 6.62
CA MET A 180 7.89 20.95 6.71
C MET A 180 7.52 21.33 8.15
N ASN A 181 7.51 20.36 9.09
CA ASN A 181 7.30 20.56 10.52
C ASN A 181 8.62 20.38 11.29
N ALA A 182 8.85 21.25 12.29
CA ALA A 182 10.10 21.30 13.06
C ALA A 182 10.45 20.02 13.85
N ILE A 183 9.51 19.08 13.97
CA ILE A 183 9.64 17.80 14.70
C ILE A 183 9.75 16.58 13.78
N THR A 184 9.64 16.77 12.46
CA THR A 184 9.69 15.68 11.48
C THR A 184 11.08 15.63 10.86
N PHE A 185 11.72 14.46 10.92
CA PHE A 185 13.09 14.27 10.45
C PHE A 185 13.19 13.13 9.43
N LEU A 186 14.18 13.25 8.53
CA LEU A 186 14.52 12.28 7.51
C LEU A 186 16.04 12.08 7.50
N GLU A 187 16.49 10.82 7.52
CA GLU A 187 17.90 10.43 7.42
C GLU A 187 18.38 10.48 5.97
N ARG A 188 19.58 11.03 5.72
CA ARG A 188 20.07 11.31 4.36
C ARG A 188 21.25 10.44 3.93
N GLU A 189 22.19 10.23 4.83
CA GLU A 189 23.47 9.60 4.48
C GLU A 189 23.41 8.09 4.62
N LYS A 190 22.33 7.56 5.22
CA LYS A 190 22.05 6.11 5.32
C LYS A 190 23.18 5.32 5.97
N ASN A 191 24.07 5.99 6.70
CA ASN A 191 25.26 5.43 7.32
C ASN A 191 25.12 5.43 8.84
N VAL A 192 24.02 4.86 9.31
CA VAL A 192 23.64 4.82 10.72
C VAL A 192 24.29 3.61 11.39
N PHE A 193 24.74 3.81 12.62
CA PHE A 193 25.28 2.75 13.48
C PHE A 193 24.42 2.61 14.72
N TYR A 194 24.41 1.44 15.34
CA TYR A 194 23.68 1.19 16.57
C TYR A 194 24.51 0.47 17.63
N ILE A 195 24.10 0.62 18.89
CA ILE A 195 24.55 -0.18 20.03
C ILE A 195 23.34 -0.67 20.84
N GLU A 196 23.42 -1.88 21.38
CA GLU A 196 22.40 -2.41 22.28
C GLU A 196 22.68 -2.01 23.73
N VAL A 197 21.68 -1.41 24.38
CA VAL A 197 21.82 -0.82 25.73
C VAL A 197 20.67 -1.18 26.67
N GLU A 198 19.80 -2.13 26.29
CA GLU A 198 18.55 -2.45 26.99
C GLU A 198 18.71 -2.64 28.51
N LYS A 199 19.77 -3.32 28.96
CA LYS A 199 20.01 -3.59 30.40
C LYS A 199 20.63 -2.42 31.17
N GLN A 200 21.26 -1.47 30.50
CA GLN A 200 22.06 -0.41 31.12
C GLN A 200 21.42 0.98 30.97
N TRP A 201 20.47 1.13 30.04
CA TRP A 201 19.85 2.39 29.68
C TRP A 201 19.17 3.11 30.85
N GLU A 202 18.39 2.39 31.65
CA GLU A 202 17.67 2.97 32.80
C GLU A 202 18.61 3.56 33.85
N GLN A 203 19.83 3.02 33.99
CA GLN A 203 20.84 3.48 34.95
C GLN A 203 21.54 4.76 34.48
N TRP A 204 21.53 5.04 33.18
CA TRP A 204 22.24 6.19 32.61
C TRP A 204 21.38 7.45 32.53
N ILE A 205 20.06 7.29 32.55
CA ILE A 205 19.12 8.39 32.45
C ILE A 205 18.96 9.10 33.79
N ASP A 206 19.07 10.42 33.76
CA ASP A 206 18.79 11.25 34.92
C ASP A 206 17.34 11.72 34.95
N ILE A 207 16.77 12.21 33.83
CA ILE A 207 15.35 12.61 33.72
C ILE A 207 14.76 12.16 32.37
N VAL A 208 13.50 11.72 32.39
CA VAL A 208 12.70 11.39 31.18
C VAL A 208 11.51 12.33 31.04
N PHE A 209 11.23 12.75 29.80
CA PHE A 209 9.99 13.44 29.43
C PHE A 209 9.18 12.61 28.42
N ASP A 210 8.00 12.11 28.85
CA ASP A 210 7.02 11.35 28.05
C ASP A 210 7.63 10.25 27.16
N ASN A 211 8.70 9.57 27.62
CA ASN A 211 9.48 8.57 26.84
C ASN A 211 9.92 9.05 25.45
N SER A 212 9.95 10.36 25.23
CA SER A 212 10.25 10.99 23.94
C SER A 212 11.52 11.82 23.99
N LEU A 213 11.97 12.21 25.20
CA LEU A 213 13.17 13.01 25.43
C LEU A 213 13.88 12.53 26.70
N TYR A 214 15.16 12.20 26.58
CA TYR A 214 16.00 11.68 27.66
C TYR A 214 17.12 12.67 27.97
N PHE A 215 17.30 13.00 29.25
CA PHE A 215 18.38 13.84 29.74
C PHE A 215 19.42 12.99 30.47
N ILE A 216 20.67 13.10 30.04
CA ILE A 216 21.79 12.27 30.50
C ILE A 216 22.93 13.20 30.91
N ASN A 217 23.53 12.97 32.09
CA ASN A 217 24.72 13.71 32.50
C ASN A 217 25.94 13.47 31.58
N GLY A 218 26.87 14.42 31.56
CA GLY A 218 28.08 14.36 30.73
C GLY A 218 28.89 13.06 30.89
N ALA A 219 29.10 12.58 32.12
CA ALA A 219 29.87 11.37 32.37
C ALA A 219 29.24 10.10 31.77
N ASN A 220 27.91 9.97 31.82
CA ASN A 220 27.19 8.86 31.20
C ASN A 220 27.09 9.03 29.68
N TYR A 221 27.01 10.26 29.19
CA TYR A 221 27.04 10.55 27.77
C TYR A 221 28.39 10.18 27.13
N GLU A 222 29.50 10.46 27.80
CA GLU A 222 30.84 10.03 27.38
C GLU A 222 30.98 8.50 27.37
N LYS A 223 30.37 7.79 28.33
CA LYS A 223 30.31 6.31 28.30
C LYS A 223 29.55 5.77 27.09
N ILE A 224 28.42 6.41 26.71
CA ILE A 224 27.70 6.05 25.49
C ILE A 224 28.62 6.27 24.28
N ARG A 225 29.34 7.39 24.25
CA ARG A 225 30.28 7.71 23.18
C ARG A 225 31.42 6.71 23.06
N SER A 226 32.02 6.28 24.18
CA SER A 226 33.10 5.28 24.19
C SER A 226 32.58 3.90 23.77
N LEU A 227 31.40 3.49 24.26
CA LEU A 227 30.76 2.24 23.84
C LEU A 227 30.41 2.25 22.36
N PHE A 228 29.99 3.40 21.82
CA PHE A 228 29.74 3.57 20.40
C PHE A 228 31.02 3.53 19.56
N GLN A 229 32.19 3.81 20.13
CA GLN A 229 33.46 3.63 19.41
C GLN A 229 33.94 2.17 19.41
N GLU A 230 33.69 1.45 20.50
CA GLU A 230 34.15 0.06 20.67
C GLU A 230 33.21 -0.99 20.08
N LYS A 231 31.89 -0.78 20.17
CA LYS A 231 30.87 -1.81 19.90
C LYS A 231 29.80 -1.39 18.89
N ALA A 232 29.98 -0.27 18.20
CA ALA A 232 29.01 0.14 17.19
C ALA A 232 29.01 -0.80 16.00
N GLU A 233 27.85 -1.38 15.74
CA GLU A 233 27.58 -2.16 14.54
C GLU A 233 26.86 -1.28 13.52
N ARG A 234 27.15 -1.50 12.23
CA ARG A 234 26.52 -0.73 11.18
C ARG A 234 25.09 -1.21 11.02
N LEU A 235 24.13 -0.30 11.07
CA LEU A 235 22.71 -0.64 10.98
C LEU A 235 22.38 -1.33 9.66
N SER A 236 23.06 -0.97 8.56
CA SER A 236 22.92 -1.63 7.26
C SER A 236 23.29 -3.11 7.29
N ASP A 237 24.10 -3.58 8.22
CA ASP A 237 24.59 -4.96 8.25
C ASP A 237 23.51 -5.92 8.77
N LEU A 238 22.56 -5.42 9.56
CA LEU A 238 21.31 -6.14 9.88
C LEU A 238 20.39 -6.31 8.67
N PHE A 239 20.57 -5.48 7.64
CA PHE A 239 19.78 -5.48 6.40
C PHE A 239 20.63 -5.84 5.18
N GLN A 240 21.90 -6.24 5.38
CA GLN A 240 22.70 -6.78 4.30
C GLN A 240 22.01 -8.07 3.84
N PRO A 241 21.89 -8.28 2.52
CA PRO A 241 21.35 -9.52 2.03
C PRO A 241 22.34 -10.60 2.46
N THR A 242 21.95 -11.44 3.43
CA THR A 242 22.38 -12.83 3.38
C THR A 242 22.16 -13.24 1.94
N SER A 243 23.26 -13.59 1.29
CA SER A 243 23.34 -14.06 -0.07
C SER A 243 22.43 -15.27 -0.23
N ILE A 244 21.17 -14.96 -0.54
CA ILE A 244 20.11 -15.61 -1.31
C ILE A 244 18.98 -14.59 -1.18
N ARG A 245 18.74 -13.81 -2.25
CA ARG A 245 17.45 -13.17 -2.47
C ARG A 245 16.41 -14.31 -2.52
N GLU A 246 15.85 -14.65 -1.38
CA GLU A 246 14.44 -14.94 -1.33
C GLU A 246 13.77 -13.55 -1.30
N LYS A 247 13.67 -12.82 -2.43
CA LYS A 247 12.37 -12.76 -3.14
C LYS A 247 11.50 -13.86 -2.55
N LYS A 248 10.54 -13.54 -1.67
CA LYS A 248 9.59 -14.54 -1.16
C LYS A 248 9.35 -15.50 -2.31
N PRO A 249 9.86 -16.75 -2.25
CA PRO A 249 9.70 -17.64 -3.37
C PRO A 249 8.20 -17.67 -3.58
N ILE A 250 7.75 -17.47 -4.82
CA ILE A 250 6.40 -17.86 -5.19
C ILE A 250 6.28 -19.26 -4.62
N VAL A 251 5.46 -19.41 -3.57
CA VAL A 251 5.47 -20.63 -2.75
C VAL A 251 5.22 -21.75 -3.74
N GLY A 252 6.21 -22.63 -3.86
CA GLY A 252 6.35 -23.47 -5.03
C GLY A 252 5.14 -24.38 -5.16
N VAL A 253 4.40 -24.21 -6.25
CA VAL A 253 3.67 -25.32 -6.89
C VAL A 253 4.65 -26.49 -6.96
N GLN A 254 4.22 -27.70 -6.61
CA GLN A 254 5.13 -28.85 -6.57
C GLN A 254 5.86 -28.95 -7.92
N LYS A 255 7.17 -29.22 -7.91
CA LYS A 255 8.03 -29.13 -9.11
C LYS A 255 7.46 -29.86 -10.34
N LYS A 256 6.74 -30.98 -10.13
CA LYS A 256 6.05 -31.75 -11.16
C LYS A 256 4.78 -31.08 -11.74
N GLU A 257 4.08 -30.29 -10.95
CA GLU A 257 2.83 -29.61 -11.34
C GLU A 257 3.14 -28.33 -12.12
N ALA A 258 4.19 -27.60 -11.71
CA ALA A 258 4.74 -26.47 -12.47
C ALA A 258 5.18 -26.89 -13.88
N ASP A 259 5.74 -28.09 -14.03
CA ASP A 259 6.11 -28.65 -15.34
C ASP A 259 4.87 -28.87 -16.25
N ILE A 260 3.70 -29.24 -15.70
CA ILE A 260 2.49 -29.48 -16.49
C ILE A 260 1.85 -28.15 -16.91
N GLU A 261 1.76 -27.19 -16.00
CA GLU A 261 1.27 -25.84 -16.29
C GLU A 261 2.14 -25.16 -17.36
N MET A 262 3.46 -25.29 -17.25
CA MET A 262 4.39 -24.79 -18.26
C MET A 262 4.13 -25.42 -19.64
N ARG A 263 4.06 -26.76 -19.72
CA ARG A 263 3.77 -27.46 -20.99
C ARG A 263 2.40 -27.07 -21.56
N PHE A 264 1.43 -26.73 -20.71
CA PHE A 264 0.15 -26.18 -21.13
C PHE A 264 0.31 -24.81 -21.81
N LEU A 265 1.06 -23.90 -21.22
CA LEU A 265 1.36 -22.59 -21.82
C LEU A 265 2.12 -22.73 -23.13
N GLU A 266 3.07 -23.66 -23.23
CA GLU A 266 3.78 -23.97 -24.48
C GLU A 266 2.82 -24.50 -25.56
N LYS A 267 1.87 -25.37 -25.19
CA LYS A 267 0.83 -25.85 -26.11
C LYS A 267 -0.05 -24.70 -26.60
N VAL A 268 -0.42 -23.76 -25.73
CA VAL A 268 -1.17 -22.55 -26.13
C VAL A 268 -0.36 -21.74 -27.14
N LYS A 269 0.93 -21.48 -26.87
CA LYS A 269 1.81 -20.76 -27.81
C LYS A 269 1.94 -21.47 -29.16
N ALA A 270 2.17 -22.79 -29.14
CA ALA A 270 2.31 -23.59 -30.35
C ALA A 270 1.02 -23.61 -31.18
N LEU A 271 -0.14 -23.78 -30.53
CA LEU A 271 -1.43 -23.68 -31.20
C LEU A 271 -1.65 -22.29 -31.81
N ALA A 272 -1.30 -21.22 -31.08
CA ALA A 272 -1.49 -19.85 -31.54
C ALA A 272 -0.70 -19.60 -32.82
N ASN A 273 0.57 -20.02 -32.82
CA ASN A 273 1.43 -19.95 -34.00
C ASN A 273 0.87 -20.78 -35.18
N ASN A 274 0.46 -22.02 -34.94
CA ASN A 274 -0.07 -22.91 -35.97
C ASN A 274 -1.37 -22.38 -36.60
N LYS A 275 -2.19 -21.65 -35.82
CA LYS A 275 -3.40 -20.98 -36.30
C LYS A 275 -3.17 -19.54 -36.79
N LYS A 276 -1.92 -19.07 -36.81
CA LYS A 276 -1.52 -17.71 -37.21
C LYS A 276 -2.18 -16.60 -36.38
N ILE A 277 -2.37 -16.88 -35.10
CA ILE A 277 -2.86 -15.93 -34.09
C ILE A 277 -1.62 -15.40 -33.36
N TYR A 278 -1.22 -14.17 -33.67
CA TYR A 278 -0.01 -13.56 -33.12
C TYR A 278 -0.33 -12.80 -31.84
N ILE A 279 0.07 -13.36 -30.71
CA ILE A 279 -0.16 -12.82 -29.37
C ILE A 279 1.15 -12.88 -28.60
N GLU A 280 1.41 -11.81 -27.84
CA GLU A 280 2.60 -11.72 -27.01
C GLU A 280 2.58 -12.78 -25.90
N GLU A 281 3.76 -13.27 -25.55
CA GLU A 281 3.91 -14.24 -24.47
C GLU A 281 3.42 -13.69 -23.12
N CYS A 282 3.65 -12.40 -22.87
CA CYS A 282 3.17 -11.73 -21.68
C CYS A 282 1.62 -11.71 -21.62
N ASP A 283 0.94 -11.52 -22.75
CA ASP A 283 -0.52 -11.52 -22.83
C ASP A 283 -1.10 -12.93 -22.59
N ILE A 284 -0.42 -13.98 -23.07
CA ILE A 284 -0.79 -15.38 -22.78
C ILE A 284 -0.67 -15.67 -21.28
N GLY A 285 0.47 -15.31 -20.67
CA GLY A 285 0.71 -15.50 -19.24
C GLY A 285 -0.28 -14.71 -18.37
N ASN A 286 -0.55 -13.47 -18.75
CA ASN A 286 -1.51 -12.59 -18.09
C ASN A 286 -2.94 -13.16 -18.17
N PHE A 287 -3.37 -13.59 -19.37
CA PHE A 287 -4.68 -14.21 -19.57
C PHE A 287 -4.83 -15.49 -18.77
N HIS A 288 -3.86 -16.40 -18.84
CA HIS A 288 -3.89 -17.65 -18.09
C HIS A 288 -4.00 -17.40 -16.58
N THR A 289 -3.17 -16.50 -16.04
CA THR A 289 -3.18 -16.15 -14.62
C THR A 289 -4.53 -15.57 -14.19
N CYS A 290 -5.13 -14.70 -15.00
CA CYS A 290 -6.46 -14.16 -14.75
C CYS A 290 -7.55 -15.25 -14.74
N VAL A 291 -7.55 -16.13 -15.74
CA VAL A 291 -8.57 -17.18 -15.88
C VAL A 291 -8.49 -18.22 -14.76
N LYS A 292 -7.29 -18.62 -14.34
CA LYS A 292 -7.15 -19.60 -13.24
C LYS A 292 -7.49 -19.02 -11.87
N THR A 293 -7.20 -17.74 -11.63
CA THR A 293 -7.43 -17.10 -10.33
C THR A 293 -8.85 -16.53 -10.14
N ASN A 294 -9.58 -16.24 -11.22
CA ASN A 294 -10.90 -15.60 -11.19
C ASN A 294 -11.98 -16.48 -11.82
N LEU A 295 -13.25 -16.23 -11.47
CA LEU A 295 -14.38 -16.91 -12.09
C LEU A 295 -14.69 -16.34 -13.50
N ILE A 296 -14.52 -15.02 -13.68
CA ILE A 296 -14.72 -14.32 -14.94
C ILE A 296 -13.48 -13.49 -15.32
N THR A 297 -13.11 -13.54 -16.60
CA THR A 297 -12.08 -12.67 -17.19
C THR A 297 -12.62 -12.02 -18.46
N VAL A 298 -12.39 -10.72 -18.62
CA VAL A 298 -12.82 -9.99 -19.82
C VAL A 298 -11.61 -9.58 -20.64
N ILE A 299 -11.70 -9.79 -21.96
CA ILE A 299 -10.67 -9.46 -22.92
C ILE A 299 -11.15 -8.38 -23.88
N GLY A 300 -10.46 -7.26 -23.88
CA GLY A 300 -10.74 -6.07 -24.67
C GLY A 300 -9.65 -5.78 -25.70
N GLY A 301 -10.00 -5.02 -26.72
CA GLY A 301 -9.08 -4.55 -27.75
C GLY A 301 -9.80 -4.13 -29.02
N MET A 302 -9.05 -3.60 -29.97
CA MET A 302 -9.57 -3.24 -31.30
C MET A 302 -10.22 -4.46 -31.98
N SER A 303 -11.22 -4.21 -32.83
CA SER A 303 -11.75 -5.25 -33.69
C SER A 303 -10.65 -5.84 -34.60
N GLY A 304 -10.69 -7.14 -34.85
CA GLY A 304 -9.70 -7.83 -35.68
C GLY A 304 -8.38 -8.23 -35.00
N THR A 305 -8.21 -8.04 -33.69
CA THR A 305 -7.01 -8.49 -32.96
C THR A 305 -7.00 -9.97 -32.58
N GLY A 306 -7.98 -10.77 -33.04
CA GLY A 306 -8.04 -12.21 -32.79
C GLY A 306 -8.54 -12.62 -31.40
N LYS A 307 -9.19 -11.72 -30.65
CA LYS A 307 -9.67 -11.95 -29.26
C LYS A 307 -10.48 -13.25 -29.11
N SER A 308 -11.58 -13.37 -29.85
CA SER A 308 -12.48 -14.54 -29.77
C SER A 308 -11.80 -15.82 -30.26
N GLN A 309 -10.91 -15.71 -31.24
CA GLN A 309 -10.11 -16.84 -31.73
C GLN A 309 -9.09 -17.33 -30.70
N PHE A 310 -8.45 -16.41 -29.97
CA PHE A 310 -7.53 -16.74 -28.88
C PHE A 310 -8.24 -17.45 -27.72
N VAL A 311 -9.40 -16.92 -27.29
CA VAL A 311 -10.18 -17.56 -26.22
C VAL A 311 -10.61 -18.97 -26.64
N ARG A 312 -11.05 -19.14 -27.89
CA ARG A 312 -11.40 -20.46 -28.43
C ARG A 312 -10.19 -21.40 -28.39
N LEU A 313 -9.04 -20.93 -28.87
CA LEU A 313 -7.82 -21.70 -28.89
C LEU A 313 -7.37 -22.13 -27.49
N TYR A 314 -7.51 -21.24 -26.50
CA TYR A 314 -7.20 -21.52 -25.12
C TYR A 314 -8.13 -22.62 -24.55
N GLY A 315 -9.43 -22.57 -24.85
CA GLY A 315 -10.38 -23.64 -24.50
C GLY A 315 -10.02 -24.99 -25.16
N GLU A 316 -9.65 -24.98 -26.44
CA GLU A 316 -9.17 -26.19 -27.14
C GLU A 316 -7.84 -26.71 -26.54
N ALA A 317 -6.96 -25.82 -26.09
CA ALA A 317 -5.72 -26.20 -25.42
C ALA A 317 -5.98 -26.93 -24.09
N LEU A 318 -7.03 -26.51 -23.35
CA LEU A 318 -7.54 -27.18 -22.15
C LEU A 318 -8.19 -28.55 -22.45
N GLY A 319 -8.43 -28.86 -23.72
CA GLY A 319 -9.08 -30.11 -24.15
C GLY A 319 -10.60 -30.01 -24.30
N LEU A 320 -11.17 -28.80 -24.24
CA LEU A 320 -12.61 -28.58 -24.32
C LEU A 320 -13.11 -28.69 -25.76
N GLN A 321 -14.26 -29.33 -25.98
CA GLN A 321 -14.85 -29.45 -27.30
C GLN A 321 -15.90 -28.36 -27.54
N TRP A 322 -15.82 -27.73 -28.71
CA TRP A 322 -16.79 -26.71 -29.13
C TRP A 322 -18.21 -27.29 -29.19
N GLY A 323 -19.18 -26.60 -28.58
CA GLY A 323 -20.58 -27.01 -28.52
C GLY A 323 -20.88 -28.10 -27.48
N LYS A 324 -19.85 -28.57 -26.77
CA LYS A 324 -19.97 -29.36 -25.54
C LYS A 324 -19.41 -28.53 -24.39
N GLU A 325 -18.22 -28.84 -23.88
CA GLU A 325 -17.63 -28.18 -22.71
C GLU A 325 -17.20 -26.73 -22.99
N LEU A 326 -17.04 -26.36 -24.27
CA LEU A 326 -16.76 -24.99 -24.71
C LEU A 326 -17.98 -24.39 -25.43
N LEU A 327 -18.64 -23.43 -24.79
CA LEU A 327 -19.82 -22.74 -25.31
C LEU A 327 -19.51 -21.28 -25.61
N PHE A 328 -19.80 -20.84 -26.83
CA PHE A 328 -19.76 -19.43 -27.23
C PHE A 328 -21.18 -18.89 -27.37
N ILE A 329 -21.44 -17.81 -26.66
CA ILE A 329 -22.72 -17.08 -26.67
C ILE A 329 -22.45 -15.72 -27.32
N PRO A 330 -22.81 -15.52 -28.59
CA PRO A 330 -22.76 -14.20 -29.21
C PRO A 330 -23.81 -13.31 -28.56
N VAL A 331 -23.38 -12.23 -27.93
CA VAL A 331 -24.29 -11.33 -27.21
C VAL A 331 -25.10 -10.50 -28.20
N SER A 332 -26.41 -10.67 -28.18
CA SER A 332 -27.32 -9.88 -29.00
C SER A 332 -27.53 -8.49 -28.37
N PRO A 333 -27.63 -7.41 -29.18
CA PRO A 333 -28.10 -6.11 -28.71
C PRO A 333 -29.50 -6.16 -28.05
N SER A 334 -30.29 -7.21 -28.34
CA SER A 334 -31.61 -7.43 -27.76
C SER A 334 -31.56 -7.97 -26.33
N TYR A 335 -30.41 -8.42 -25.82
CA TYR A 335 -30.31 -8.93 -24.45
C TYR A 335 -30.47 -7.78 -23.46
N GLN A 336 -31.55 -7.82 -22.69
CA GLN A 336 -31.92 -6.82 -21.69
C GLN A 336 -32.14 -7.44 -20.32
N GLU A 337 -32.55 -8.70 -20.24
CA GLU A 337 -32.93 -9.35 -18.99
C GLU A 337 -32.24 -10.73 -18.85
N PRO A 338 -32.09 -11.25 -17.63
CA PRO A 338 -31.45 -12.57 -17.41
C PRO A 338 -32.12 -13.71 -18.18
N GLU A 339 -33.43 -13.60 -18.39
CA GLU A 339 -34.26 -14.54 -19.13
C GLU A 339 -33.79 -14.70 -20.59
N ASP A 340 -33.16 -13.68 -21.18
CA ASP A 340 -32.64 -13.76 -22.54
C ASP A 340 -31.51 -14.79 -22.68
N ILE A 341 -30.74 -15.02 -21.62
CA ILE A 341 -29.62 -15.96 -21.61
C ILE A 341 -29.89 -17.24 -20.82
N LEU A 342 -30.80 -17.20 -19.84
CA LEU A 342 -31.17 -18.36 -19.02
C LEU A 342 -32.39 -19.06 -19.58
N GLY A 343 -33.40 -18.31 -20.01
CA GLY A 343 -34.75 -18.80 -20.25
C GLY A 343 -35.69 -18.41 -19.11
N TYR A 344 -36.96 -18.80 -19.24
CA TYR A 344 -38.02 -18.37 -18.33
C TYR A 344 -39.01 -19.50 -18.07
N MET A 345 -39.76 -19.38 -16.97
CA MET A 345 -40.89 -20.25 -16.68
C MET A 345 -42.12 -19.73 -17.40
N ASN A 346 -42.73 -20.54 -18.28
CA ASN A 346 -43.99 -20.20 -18.91
C ASN A 346 -45.11 -20.24 -17.84
N PRO A 347 -45.76 -19.12 -17.52
CA PRO A 347 -46.76 -19.09 -16.45
C PRO A 347 -48.06 -19.82 -16.82
N SER A 348 -48.33 -20.03 -18.11
CA SER A 348 -49.55 -20.69 -18.58
C SER A 348 -49.44 -22.21 -18.59
N THR A 349 -48.27 -22.75 -18.98
CA THR A 349 -48.03 -24.20 -19.02
C THR A 349 -47.34 -24.70 -17.75
N GLY A 350 -46.64 -23.84 -17.02
CA GLY A 350 -45.79 -24.25 -15.90
C GLY A 350 -44.47 -24.91 -16.32
N GLU A 351 -44.15 -24.86 -17.62
CA GLU A 351 -42.94 -25.45 -18.20
C GLU A 351 -41.80 -24.41 -18.25
N TYR A 352 -40.59 -24.86 -17.94
CA TYR A 352 -39.39 -24.03 -18.09
C TYR A 352 -38.88 -24.08 -19.54
N ILE A 353 -38.85 -22.92 -20.19
CA ILE A 353 -38.36 -22.75 -21.55
C ILE A 353 -36.93 -22.21 -21.49
N GLU A 354 -35.96 -23.06 -21.84
CA GLU A 354 -34.56 -22.66 -21.91
C GLU A 354 -34.31 -21.65 -23.04
N SER A 355 -33.38 -20.72 -22.81
CA SER A 355 -32.89 -19.86 -23.89
C SER A 355 -32.13 -20.66 -24.96
N GLN A 356 -32.14 -20.16 -26.19
CA GLN A 356 -31.41 -20.75 -27.33
C GLN A 356 -29.88 -20.71 -27.15
N THR A 357 -29.37 -20.03 -26.12
CA THR A 357 -27.94 -19.95 -25.80
C THR A 357 -27.33 -21.31 -25.40
N GLY A 358 -28.13 -22.25 -24.87
CA GLY A 358 -27.64 -23.53 -24.33
C GLY A 358 -26.85 -23.39 -23.01
N LEU A 359 -26.92 -22.21 -22.37
CA LEU A 359 -26.17 -21.91 -21.15
C LEU A 359 -26.62 -22.77 -19.96
N VAL A 360 -27.94 -22.92 -19.77
CA VAL A 360 -28.49 -23.67 -18.64
C VAL A 360 -28.16 -25.15 -18.75
N ARG A 361 -28.29 -25.72 -19.95
CA ARG A 361 -27.87 -27.09 -20.25
C ARG A 361 -26.41 -27.31 -19.89
N LEU A 362 -25.52 -26.42 -20.30
CA LEU A 362 -24.09 -26.56 -19.99
C LEU A 362 -23.80 -26.46 -18.49
N LEU A 363 -24.44 -25.51 -17.80
CA LEU A 363 -24.28 -25.36 -16.36
C LEU A 363 -24.82 -26.58 -15.60
N HIS A 364 -25.90 -27.20 -16.09
CA HIS A 364 -26.43 -28.43 -15.53
C HIS A 364 -25.45 -29.61 -15.69
N GLU A 365 -24.87 -29.79 -16.88
CA GLU A 365 -23.81 -30.78 -17.13
C GLU A 365 -22.61 -30.55 -16.21
N ALA A 366 -22.18 -29.29 -16.06
CA ALA A 366 -21.08 -28.91 -15.19
C ALA A 366 -21.34 -29.19 -13.70
N GLU A 367 -22.60 -29.11 -13.25
CA GLU A 367 -23.00 -29.51 -11.90
C GLU A 367 -22.84 -31.02 -11.68
N GLN A 368 -23.14 -31.84 -12.70
CA GLN A 368 -23.03 -33.31 -12.62
C GLN A 368 -21.57 -33.81 -12.74
N HIS A 369 -20.70 -33.04 -13.40
CA HIS A 369 -19.31 -33.41 -13.66
C HIS A 369 -18.32 -32.38 -13.08
N PRO A 370 -18.21 -32.26 -11.73
CA PRO A 370 -17.37 -31.25 -11.09
C PRO A 370 -15.87 -31.40 -11.38
N ASP A 371 -15.41 -32.59 -11.77
CA ASP A 371 -14.00 -32.88 -12.08
C ASP A 371 -13.59 -32.46 -13.50
N GLN A 372 -14.55 -32.13 -14.37
CA GLN A 372 -14.33 -31.69 -15.75
C GLN A 372 -14.50 -30.18 -15.89
N LEU A 373 -13.61 -29.53 -16.64
CA LEU A 373 -13.67 -28.10 -16.91
C LEU A 373 -14.73 -27.77 -17.96
N TYR A 374 -15.40 -26.64 -17.78
CA TYR A 374 -16.35 -26.05 -18.72
C TYR A 374 -16.03 -24.57 -18.91
N MET A 375 -16.13 -24.09 -20.15
CA MET A 375 -15.84 -22.70 -20.49
C MET A 375 -16.98 -22.08 -21.27
N ILE A 376 -17.48 -20.95 -20.75
CA ILE A 376 -18.55 -20.15 -21.34
C ILE A 376 -17.97 -18.83 -21.78
N VAL A 377 -18.13 -18.51 -23.05
CA VAL A 377 -17.60 -17.29 -23.66
C VAL A 377 -18.74 -16.39 -24.09
N PHE A 378 -18.88 -15.23 -23.46
CA PHE A 378 -19.79 -14.16 -23.90
C PHE A 378 -19.08 -13.29 -24.92
N ASP A 379 -19.33 -13.55 -26.20
CA ASP A 379 -18.68 -12.81 -27.29
C ASP A 379 -19.37 -11.47 -27.51
N GLU A 380 -18.58 -10.41 -27.60
CA GLU A 380 -19.02 -9.02 -27.72
C GLU A 380 -19.99 -8.59 -26.60
N MET A 381 -19.62 -8.92 -25.36
CA MET A 381 -20.38 -8.69 -24.12
C MET A 381 -20.89 -7.26 -23.96
N ASN A 382 -20.21 -6.29 -24.58
CA ASN A 382 -20.55 -4.88 -24.54
C ASN A 382 -21.43 -4.38 -25.70
N LEU A 383 -22.00 -5.26 -26.52
CA LEU A 383 -23.06 -4.90 -27.47
C LEU A 383 -24.38 -4.54 -26.77
N SER A 384 -24.63 -5.11 -25.60
CA SER A 384 -25.80 -4.81 -24.76
C SER A 384 -25.37 -4.38 -23.36
N GLN A 385 -26.34 -3.98 -22.52
CA GLN A 385 -26.04 -3.60 -21.14
C GLN A 385 -25.78 -4.85 -20.30
N ALA A 386 -24.52 -5.27 -20.25
CA ALA A 386 -24.07 -6.45 -19.53
C ALA A 386 -24.61 -6.55 -18.10
N GLU A 387 -24.70 -5.44 -17.37
CA GLU A 387 -25.16 -5.45 -15.98
C GLU A 387 -26.59 -5.97 -15.80
N HIS A 388 -27.48 -5.81 -16.79
CA HIS A 388 -28.88 -6.21 -16.64
C HIS A 388 -29.05 -7.73 -16.82
N TRP A 389 -28.68 -8.26 -17.98
CA TRP A 389 -28.83 -9.69 -18.28
C TRP A 389 -27.82 -10.56 -17.52
N PHE A 390 -26.66 -10.03 -17.13
CA PHE A 390 -25.66 -10.75 -16.34
C PHE A 390 -25.84 -10.58 -14.82
N SER A 391 -26.90 -9.90 -14.37
CA SER A 391 -27.10 -9.58 -12.95
C SER A 391 -27.11 -10.79 -11.99
N PRO A 392 -27.65 -11.98 -12.34
CA PRO A 392 -27.58 -13.13 -11.44
C PRO A 392 -26.14 -13.61 -11.24
N PHE A 393 -25.35 -13.62 -12.31
CA PHE A 393 -23.94 -14.01 -12.27
C PHE A 393 -23.09 -13.01 -11.50
N LEU A 394 -23.38 -11.71 -11.61
CA LEU A 394 -22.74 -10.70 -10.76
C LEU A 394 -22.92 -11.03 -9.28
N SER A 395 -24.13 -11.45 -8.88
CA SER A 395 -24.43 -11.84 -7.50
C SER A 395 -23.65 -13.10 -7.09
N LEU A 396 -23.50 -14.07 -7.99
CA LEU A 396 -22.68 -15.27 -7.74
C LEU A 396 -21.20 -14.95 -7.50
N LEU A 397 -20.66 -13.91 -8.14
CA LEU A 397 -19.26 -13.48 -7.95
C LEU A 397 -18.98 -12.95 -6.53
N GLU A 398 -20.00 -12.58 -5.75
CA GLU A 398 -19.83 -12.15 -4.35
C GLU A 398 -19.85 -13.30 -3.36
N LEU A 399 -20.36 -14.45 -3.78
CA LEU A 399 -20.57 -15.60 -2.92
C LEU A 399 -19.34 -16.50 -2.90
N GLU A 400 -19.09 -17.06 -1.72
CA GLU A 400 -18.20 -18.20 -1.57
C GLU A 400 -18.74 -19.39 -2.38
N GLU A 401 -17.84 -20.27 -2.78
CA GLU A 401 -18.07 -21.29 -3.81
C GLU A 401 -19.15 -22.30 -3.43
N GLU A 402 -19.34 -22.52 -2.14
CA GLU A 402 -20.36 -23.41 -1.58
C GLU A 402 -21.77 -22.86 -1.76
N TYR A 403 -21.92 -21.54 -1.90
CA TYR A 403 -23.20 -20.84 -1.97
C TYR A 403 -23.55 -20.33 -3.37
N ARG A 404 -22.73 -20.64 -4.40
CA ARG A 404 -22.97 -20.21 -5.78
C ARG A 404 -24.10 -20.99 -6.44
N TYR A 405 -25.34 -20.62 -6.13
CA TYR A 405 -26.54 -21.18 -6.75
C TYR A 405 -27.24 -20.17 -7.65
N LEU A 406 -27.28 -20.47 -8.95
CA LEU A 406 -28.02 -19.71 -9.94
C LEU A 406 -29.49 -20.09 -9.86
N SER A 407 -30.38 -19.14 -9.59
CA SER A 407 -31.84 -19.39 -9.60
C SER A 407 -32.37 -19.26 -11.02
N LEU A 408 -33.02 -20.31 -11.53
CA LEU A 408 -33.63 -20.32 -12.86
C LEU A 408 -35.10 -19.88 -12.82
N TYR A 409 -35.85 -20.36 -11.83
CA TYR A 409 -37.26 -20.05 -11.64
C TYR A 409 -37.67 -20.28 -10.18
N GLN A 410 -38.87 -19.86 -9.81
CA GLN A 410 -39.48 -20.15 -8.50
C GLN A 410 -40.72 -21.01 -8.73
N LYS A 411 -40.85 -22.15 -8.02
CA LYS A 411 -42.07 -22.95 -8.10
C LYS A 411 -43.26 -22.19 -7.54
N LYS A 412 -44.34 -22.13 -8.32
CA LYS A 412 -45.66 -21.65 -7.88
C LYS A 412 -46.70 -22.72 -8.23
N GLY A 413 -47.34 -23.31 -7.23
CA GLY A 413 -48.46 -24.24 -7.42
C GLY A 413 -48.09 -25.58 -8.07
N GLN A 414 -48.97 -26.11 -8.93
CA GLN A 414 -48.73 -27.31 -9.74
C GLN A 414 -47.76 -26.98 -10.87
N THR A 415 -46.47 -27.05 -10.57
CA THR A 415 -45.40 -26.98 -11.58
C THR A 415 -45.21 -28.37 -12.18
N GLU A 416 -45.19 -28.49 -13.51
CA GLU A 416 -44.88 -29.77 -14.17
C GLU A 416 -43.44 -30.22 -13.88
N GLU A 417 -43.14 -31.51 -14.09
CA GLU A 417 -41.77 -32.02 -13.97
C GLU A 417 -40.89 -31.41 -15.07
N THR A 418 -40.11 -30.38 -14.72
CA THR A 418 -39.14 -29.77 -15.63
C THR A 418 -37.81 -30.52 -15.61
N LEU A 419 -37.10 -30.55 -16.74
CA LEU A 419 -35.76 -31.16 -16.87
C LEU A 419 -34.73 -30.57 -15.88
N TYR A 420 -34.82 -29.28 -15.60
CA TYR A 420 -33.89 -28.55 -14.74
C TYR A 420 -34.48 -28.26 -13.36
N LYS A 421 -33.62 -28.29 -12.34
CA LYS A 421 -33.97 -27.86 -10.98
C LYS A 421 -34.21 -26.35 -10.94
N GLU A 422 -34.92 -25.88 -9.91
CA GLU A 422 -35.14 -24.44 -9.65
C GLU A 422 -33.84 -23.64 -9.54
N ARG A 423 -32.78 -24.30 -9.05
CA ARG A 423 -31.45 -23.72 -8.88
C ARG A 423 -30.38 -24.67 -9.39
N ILE A 424 -29.34 -24.13 -10.01
CA ILE A 424 -28.15 -24.86 -10.46
C ILE A 424 -26.93 -24.36 -9.68
N ARG A 425 -26.11 -25.26 -9.16
CA ARG A 425 -24.84 -24.90 -8.54
C ARG A 425 -23.78 -24.59 -9.60
N VAL A 426 -23.13 -23.43 -9.49
CA VAL A 426 -22.00 -23.04 -10.34
C VAL A 426 -20.69 -23.34 -9.61
N GLY A 427 -20.06 -24.46 -9.98
CA GLY A 427 -18.81 -24.95 -9.37
C GLY A 427 -17.55 -24.23 -9.84
N LYS A 428 -16.41 -24.62 -9.26
CA LYS A 428 -15.05 -24.14 -9.63
C LYS A 428 -14.65 -24.51 -11.05
N ASN A 429 -15.29 -25.55 -11.58
CA ASN A 429 -15.03 -26.11 -12.89
C ASN A 429 -15.57 -25.27 -14.04
N VAL A 430 -16.41 -24.28 -13.75
CA VAL A 430 -16.92 -23.33 -14.74
C VAL A 430 -15.99 -22.13 -14.86
N ILE A 431 -15.66 -21.77 -16.10
CA ILE A 431 -14.85 -20.61 -16.47
C ILE A 431 -15.71 -19.67 -17.32
N PHE A 432 -15.85 -18.41 -16.92
CA PHE A 432 -16.50 -17.40 -17.74
C PHE A 432 -15.46 -16.49 -18.40
N VAL A 433 -15.61 -16.26 -19.70
CA VAL A 433 -14.79 -15.30 -20.44
C VAL A 433 -15.70 -14.34 -21.20
N GLY A 434 -15.47 -13.04 -21.10
CA GLY A 434 -16.17 -12.04 -21.90
C GLY A 434 -15.22 -11.42 -22.93
N THR A 435 -15.66 -11.18 -24.16
CA THR A 435 -14.90 -10.36 -25.12
C THR A 435 -15.58 -8.99 -25.27
N VAL A 436 -14.79 -7.92 -25.38
CA VAL A 436 -15.31 -6.55 -25.58
C VAL A 436 -14.55 -5.82 -26.68
N ASN A 437 -15.28 -5.03 -27.48
CA ASN A 437 -14.69 -4.14 -28.49
C ASN A 437 -14.66 -2.70 -27.97
N PHE A 438 -13.64 -1.92 -28.29
CA PHE A 438 -13.57 -0.50 -27.86
C PHE A 438 -14.20 0.50 -28.85
N ASP A 439 -14.94 -0.02 -29.82
CA ASP A 439 -15.57 0.76 -30.89
C ASP A 439 -16.74 1.62 -30.35
N GLU A 440 -17.06 2.72 -31.04
CA GLU A 440 -18.07 3.70 -30.62
C GLU A 440 -19.49 3.15 -30.47
N THR A 441 -19.79 2.03 -31.13
CA THR A 441 -21.11 1.39 -31.15
C THR A 441 -21.40 0.53 -29.93
N THR A 442 -20.51 0.50 -28.94
CA THR A 442 -20.60 -0.39 -27.78
C THR A 442 -20.99 0.34 -26.49
N ARG A 443 -21.67 -0.37 -25.59
CA ARG A 443 -22.08 0.17 -24.29
C ARG A 443 -20.96 0.01 -23.25
N PRO A 444 -20.68 1.03 -22.43
CA PRO A 444 -19.66 0.92 -21.39
C PRO A 444 -20.06 -0.13 -20.34
N LEU A 445 -19.08 -0.88 -19.85
CA LEU A 445 -19.28 -1.74 -18.67
C LEU A 445 -19.38 -0.88 -17.42
N SER A 446 -20.26 -1.25 -16.49
CA SER A 446 -20.46 -0.51 -15.24
C SER A 446 -19.34 -0.74 -14.22
N ASP A 447 -19.17 0.22 -13.31
CA ASP A 447 -18.17 0.13 -12.24
C ASP A 447 -18.38 -1.09 -11.34
N ARG A 448 -19.64 -1.52 -11.15
CA ARG A 448 -19.99 -2.71 -10.38
C ARG A 448 -19.45 -3.99 -11.00
N LEU A 449 -19.48 -4.08 -12.34
CA LEU A 449 -18.90 -5.20 -13.08
C LEU A 449 -17.37 -5.09 -13.11
N LEU A 450 -16.83 -3.90 -13.40
CA LEU A 450 -15.39 -3.65 -13.47
C LEU A 450 -14.66 -3.96 -12.14
N ASP A 451 -15.30 -3.74 -10.99
CA ASP A 451 -14.72 -4.09 -9.68
C ASP A 451 -14.52 -5.61 -9.49
N ARG A 452 -15.21 -6.44 -10.27
CA ARG A 452 -15.25 -7.90 -10.12
C ARG A 452 -14.50 -8.66 -11.20
N ILE A 453 -14.11 -8.00 -12.29
CA ILE A 453 -13.49 -8.63 -13.44
C ILE A 453 -12.06 -8.14 -13.63
N ASN A 454 -11.22 -8.98 -14.23
CA ASN A 454 -9.99 -8.51 -14.87
C ASN A 454 -10.31 -8.12 -16.31
N MET A 455 -10.03 -6.87 -16.69
CA MET A 455 -10.17 -6.41 -18.08
C MET A 455 -8.80 -6.35 -18.76
N ILE A 456 -8.44 -7.42 -19.44
CA ILE A 456 -7.17 -7.53 -20.18
C ILE A 456 -7.34 -6.79 -21.50
N THR A 457 -6.40 -5.91 -21.83
CA THR A 457 -6.34 -5.29 -23.15
C THR A 457 -5.22 -5.94 -23.95
N LEU A 458 -5.59 -6.76 -24.95
CA LEU A 458 -4.61 -7.41 -25.80
C LEU A 458 -3.84 -6.37 -26.60
N GLN A 459 -2.52 -6.50 -26.59
CA GLN A 459 -1.67 -5.66 -27.43
C GLN A 459 -1.50 -6.30 -28.80
N LYS A 460 -1.42 -5.45 -29.81
CA LYS A 460 -1.10 -5.91 -31.15
C LYS A 460 0.41 -6.15 -31.22
N MET A 461 0.80 -7.41 -31.45
CA MET A 461 2.19 -7.77 -31.76
C MET A 461 2.69 -7.00 -32.99
N THR A 462 3.97 -6.64 -33.02
CA THR A 462 4.51 -5.91 -34.16
C THR A 462 4.50 -6.80 -35.41
N PHE A 463 4.33 -6.19 -36.58
CA PHE A 463 4.34 -6.95 -37.84
C PHE A 463 5.65 -7.71 -38.07
N ARG A 464 6.78 -7.21 -37.53
CA ARG A 464 8.09 -7.83 -37.65
C ARG A 464 8.19 -9.13 -36.84
N GLU A 465 7.72 -9.09 -35.59
CA GLU A 465 7.66 -10.28 -34.73
C GLU A 465 6.68 -11.31 -35.29
N ALA A 466 5.52 -10.87 -35.76
CA ALA A 466 4.54 -11.75 -36.42
C ALA A 466 5.13 -12.42 -37.67
N MET A 467 5.90 -11.70 -38.49
CA MET A 467 6.60 -12.28 -39.65
C MET A 467 7.63 -13.33 -39.23
N THR A 468 8.38 -13.04 -38.16
CA THR A 468 9.41 -13.97 -37.63
C THR A 468 8.77 -15.26 -37.12
N LEU A 469 7.61 -15.17 -36.46
CA LEU A 469 6.83 -16.32 -36.02
C LEU A 469 6.26 -17.12 -37.20
N HIS A 470 5.75 -16.42 -38.23
CA HIS A 470 5.26 -17.07 -39.44
C HIS A 470 6.36 -17.87 -40.16
N GLU A 471 7.59 -17.35 -40.21
CA GLU A 471 8.75 -18.03 -40.80
C GLU A 471 9.17 -19.30 -40.06
N LYS A 472 8.91 -19.39 -38.75
CA LYS A 472 9.20 -20.58 -37.94
C LYS A 472 8.33 -21.79 -38.32
N GLY A 473 7.24 -21.58 -39.06
CA GLY A 473 6.35 -22.65 -39.51
C GLY A 473 5.58 -23.32 -38.36
N ASN A 474 5.03 -24.51 -38.60
CA ASN A 474 4.23 -25.21 -37.58
C ASN A 474 5.14 -25.76 -36.46
N ILE A 475 4.75 -25.51 -35.22
CA ILE A 475 5.42 -25.98 -34.01
C ILE A 475 4.73 -27.28 -33.55
N SER A 476 5.53 -28.26 -33.15
CA SER A 476 5.03 -29.51 -32.56
C SER A 476 4.24 -29.23 -31.28
N LEU A 477 3.09 -29.87 -31.11
CA LEU A 477 2.25 -29.69 -29.94
C LEU A 477 2.79 -30.56 -28.78
N PRO A 478 3.07 -29.97 -27.60
CA PRO A 478 3.42 -30.75 -26.42
C PRO A 478 2.30 -31.73 -26.06
N ALA A 479 2.66 -32.97 -25.75
CA ALA A 479 1.72 -33.94 -25.21
C ALA A 479 1.40 -33.57 -23.76
N LEU A 480 0.11 -33.44 -23.45
CA LEU A 480 -0.40 -33.13 -22.12
C LEU A 480 -1.41 -34.19 -21.67
N PRO A 481 -1.45 -34.52 -20.37
CA PRO A 481 -2.57 -35.26 -19.81
C PRO A 481 -3.86 -34.43 -19.89
N HIS A 482 -5.00 -35.10 -19.73
CA HIS A 482 -6.28 -34.41 -19.58
C HIS A 482 -6.23 -33.50 -18.33
N ILE A 483 -6.49 -32.21 -18.52
CA ILE A 483 -6.45 -31.21 -17.44
C ILE A 483 -7.78 -31.27 -16.69
N THR A 484 -7.73 -31.67 -15.42
CA THR A 484 -8.92 -31.74 -14.56
C THR A 484 -9.20 -30.39 -13.87
N THR A 485 -10.38 -30.25 -13.29
CA THR A 485 -10.72 -29.10 -12.43
C THR A 485 -9.73 -28.95 -11.29
N GLU A 486 -9.33 -30.05 -10.66
CA GLU A 486 -8.38 -30.04 -9.55
C GLU A 486 -7.01 -29.51 -9.99
N ASP A 487 -6.53 -29.92 -11.16
CA ASP A 487 -5.27 -29.42 -11.70
C ASP A 487 -5.33 -27.90 -11.89
N PHE A 488 -6.39 -27.42 -12.55
CA PHE A 488 -6.53 -26.01 -12.94
C PHE A 488 -6.82 -25.04 -11.78
N ARG A 489 -7.62 -25.47 -10.79
CA ARG A 489 -8.13 -24.60 -9.70
C ARG A 489 -7.46 -24.83 -8.35
N THR A 490 -6.75 -25.95 -8.18
CA THR A 490 -6.11 -26.31 -6.91
C THR A 490 -4.60 -26.47 -7.08
N LYS A 491 -4.12 -27.29 -8.03
CA LYS A 491 -2.68 -27.57 -8.15
C LYS A 491 -1.91 -26.41 -8.77
N TRP A 492 -2.47 -25.75 -9.79
CA TRP A 492 -1.85 -24.58 -10.44
C TRP A 492 -2.12 -23.26 -9.71
N VAL A 493 -2.82 -23.32 -8.57
CA VAL A 493 -3.22 -22.14 -7.80
C VAL A 493 -2.77 -22.29 -6.35
N ASN A 494 -1.84 -21.44 -5.94
CA ASN A 494 -1.48 -21.27 -4.53
C ASN A 494 -2.68 -20.74 -3.76
N GLN A 495 -3.11 -21.52 -2.77
CA GLN A 495 -4.19 -21.15 -1.87
C GLN A 495 -3.62 -20.34 -0.70
N ASP A 496 -4.09 -19.09 -0.60
CA ASP A 496 -4.27 -18.36 0.65
C ASP A 496 -3.03 -17.76 1.36
N ASN A 497 -2.26 -16.93 0.64
CA ASN A 497 -1.35 -15.96 1.26
C ASN A 497 -2.02 -14.60 1.57
N GLY A 498 -3.28 -14.39 1.16
CA GLY A 498 -4.02 -13.14 1.37
C GLY A 498 -3.22 -11.90 0.97
N LEU A 499 -3.27 -10.84 1.79
CA LEU A 499 -2.45 -9.65 1.60
C LEU A 499 -0.96 -9.87 1.90
N ALA A 500 -0.60 -10.95 2.60
CA ALA A 500 0.81 -11.26 2.90
C ALA A 500 1.58 -11.69 1.65
N ALA A 501 0.92 -11.96 0.53
CA ALA A 501 1.58 -12.15 -0.76
C ALA A 501 2.22 -10.86 -1.29
N LEU A 502 1.74 -9.68 -0.87
CA LEU A 502 2.27 -8.37 -1.28
C LEU A 502 3.50 -7.97 -0.44
N THR A 503 4.36 -7.13 -1.01
CA THR A 503 5.43 -6.47 -0.26
C THR A 503 4.89 -5.25 0.48
N GLU A 504 5.64 -4.74 1.47
CA GLU A 504 5.24 -3.53 2.19
C GLU A 504 5.16 -2.32 1.25
N GLU A 505 6.08 -2.22 0.28
CA GLU A 505 6.11 -1.15 -0.72
C GLU A 505 4.88 -1.21 -1.65
N GLU A 506 4.47 -2.40 -2.07
CA GLU A 506 3.27 -2.61 -2.87
C GLU A 506 2.00 -2.20 -2.11
N VAL A 507 1.91 -2.54 -0.82
CA VAL A 507 0.78 -2.16 0.03
C VAL A 507 0.76 -0.64 0.26
N GLU A 508 1.89 -0.01 0.57
CA GLU A 508 1.99 1.45 0.75
C GLU A 508 1.62 2.21 -0.54
N LEU A 509 1.97 1.65 -1.71
CA LEU A 509 1.59 2.20 -3.00
C LEU A 509 0.09 2.06 -3.26
N LEU A 510 -0.53 0.91 -2.92
CA LEU A 510 -1.99 0.73 -3.02
C LEU A 510 -2.75 1.70 -2.10
N ASP A 511 -2.27 1.94 -0.87
CA ASP A 511 -2.86 2.93 0.05
C ASP A 511 -2.72 4.35 -0.48
N SER A 512 -1.57 4.67 -1.09
CA SER A 512 -1.33 5.96 -1.74
C SER A 512 -2.25 6.16 -2.94
N LEU A 513 -2.43 5.13 -3.77
CA LEU A 513 -3.36 5.13 -4.90
C LEU A 513 -4.81 5.25 -4.41
N HIS A 514 -5.20 4.53 -3.36
CA HIS A 514 -6.52 4.64 -2.74
C HIS A 514 -6.79 6.08 -2.29
N THR A 515 -5.87 6.66 -1.51
CA THR A 515 -6.02 8.02 -0.97
C THR A 515 -6.17 9.05 -2.09
N LEU A 516 -5.37 8.89 -3.16
CA LEU A 516 -5.47 9.74 -4.33
C LEU A 516 -6.84 9.60 -4.98
N LEU A 517 -7.23 8.40 -5.42
CA LEU A 517 -8.49 8.15 -6.12
C LEU A 517 -9.71 8.58 -5.29
N TYR A 518 -9.71 8.25 -3.99
CA TYR A 518 -10.77 8.60 -3.06
C TYR A 518 -10.92 10.12 -2.87
N SER A 519 -9.80 10.86 -2.88
CA SER A 519 -9.84 12.33 -2.76
C SER A 519 -10.52 13.02 -3.95
N TYR A 520 -10.53 12.38 -5.12
CA TYR A 520 -11.22 12.88 -6.32
C TYR A 520 -12.66 12.35 -6.39
N ASP A 521 -12.85 11.05 -6.19
CA ASP A 521 -14.15 10.41 -6.26
C ASP A 521 -14.23 9.25 -5.24
N PRO A 522 -15.09 9.36 -4.21
CA PRO A 522 -15.27 8.33 -3.20
C PRO A 522 -15.65 6.95 -3.77
N SER A 523 -16.27 6.90 -4.96
CA SER A 523 -16.66 5.65 -5.62
C SER A 523 -15.50 4.94 -6.33
N LYS A 524 -14.38 5.64 -6.59
CA LYS A 524 -13.23 5.13 -7.37
C LYS A 524 -12.07 4.62 -6.52
N GLY A 525 -12.22 4.59 -5.19
CA GLY A 525 -11.20 4.06 -4.29
C GLY A 525 -10.83 2.59 -4.57
N ILE A 526 -9.62 2.21 -4.14
CA ILE A 526 -9.19 0.80 -4.14
C ILE A 526 -9.82 0.11 -2.92
N SER A 527 -10.57 -0.97 -3.17
CA SER A 527 -11.19 -1.78 -2.13
C SER A 527 -10.27 -2.93 -1.70
N TYR A 528 -10.51 -3.49 -0.51
CA TYR A 528 -9.82 -4.71 -0.07
C TYR A 528 -9.96 -5.87 -1.07
N ARG A 529 -11.10 -5.96 -1.76
CA ARG A 529 -11.34 -6.97 -2.80
C ARG A 529 -10.35 -6.84 -3.95
N ILE A 530 -10.08 -5.61 -4.39
CA ILE A 530 -9.09 -5.37 -5.44
C ILE A 530 -7.71 -5.76 -4.93
N ALA A 531 -7.30 -5.27 -3.75
CA ALA A 531 -5.98 -5.58 -3.19
C ALA A 531 -5.75 -7.09 -3.04
N LEU A 532 -6.75 -7.83 -2.53
CA LEU A 532 -6.70 -9.29 -2.43
C LEU A 532 -6.62 -9.97 -3.81
N SER A 533 -7.32 -9.45 -4.81
CA SER A 533 -7.26 -10.00 -6.17
C SER A 533 -5.89 -9.76 -6.82
N ILE A 534 -5.28 -8.60 -6.60
CA ILE A 534 -3.92 -8.28 -7.05
C ILE A 534 -2.92 -9.23 -6.37
N ALA A 535 -3.04 -9.39 -5.06
CA ALA A 535 -2.21 -10.31 -4.28
C ALA A 535 -2.33 -11.75 -4.80
N LYS A 536 -3.57 -12.22 -5.03
CA LYS A 536 -3.84 -13.53 -5.61
C LYS A 536 -3.25 -13.70 -7.01
N PHE A 537 -3.31 -12.67 -7.85
CA PHE A 537 -2.71 -12.72 -9.18
C PHE A 537 -1.19 -12.89 -9.12
N ILE A 538 -0.52 -12.10 -8.28
CA ILE A 538 0.94 -12.09 -8.15
C ILE A 538 1.48 -13.41 -7.58
N ASP A 539 0.77 -13.99 -6.62
CA ASP A 539 1.16 -15.27 -6.00
C ASP A 539 0.98 -16.47 -6.93
N ASN A 540 0.30 -16.27 -8.06
CA ASN A 540 -0.09 -17.32 -8.99
C ASN A 540 0.50 -17.10 -10.40
N ILE A 541 1.57 -16.32 -10.53
CA ILE A 541 2.25 -16.15 -11.81
C ILE A 541 2.91 -17.48 -12.21
N PRO A 542 2.63 -18.01 -13.42
CA PRO A 542 3.24 -19.25 -13.90
C PRO A 542 4.76 -19.14 -14.02
N GLN A 543 5.46 -20.23 -13.70
CA GLN A 543 6.90 -20.35 -13.87
C GLN A 543 7.23 -21.06 -15.19
N LEU A 544 8.21 -20.54 -15.92
CA LEU A 544 8.80 -21.12 -17.13
C LEU A 544 10.06 -21.94 -16.74
N GLU A 545 10.75 -22.46 -17.77
CA GLU A 545 12.01 -23.18 -17.64
C GLU A 545 13.02 -22.39 -16.78
N GLU A 546 13.79 -23.12 -15.98
CA GLU A 546 14.76 -22.59 -15.00
C GLU A 546 14.15 -21.86 -13.78
N GLY A 547 12.81 -21.84 -13.65
CA GLY A 547 12.11 -21.19 -12.52
C GLY A 547 11.90 -19.69 -12.71
N ASN A 548 12.13 -19.18 -13.92
CA ASN A 548 11.86 -17.78 -14.26
C ASN A 548 10.34 -17.60 -14.51
N PRO A 549 9.68 -16.61 -13.90
CA PRO A 549 8.26 -16.41 -14.12
C PRO A 549 7.97 -15.86 -15.52
N ILE A 550 6.84 -16.25 -16.13
CA ILE A 550 6.40 -15.74 -17.46
C ILE A 550 6.18 -14.23 -17.46
N LEU A 551 5.87 -13.68 -16.29
CA LEU A 551 5.76 -12.24 -16.03
C LEU A 551 6.65 -11.92 -14.84
N SER A 552 7.48 -10.89 -14.93
CA SER A 552 8.16 -10.42 -13.72
C SER A 552 7.13 -9.88 -12.72
N ARG A 553 7.47 -9.91 -11.42
CA ARG A 553 6.60 -9.37 -10.37
C ARG A 553 6.25 -7.89 -10.60
N GLU A 554 7.23 -7.12 -11.09
CA GLU A 554 7.10 -5.70 -11.41
C GLU A 554 6.10 -5.48 -12.55
N GLU A 555 6.18 -6.27 -13.62
CA GLU A 555 5.23 -6.22 -14.75
C GLU A 555 3.84 -6.71 -14.35
N ALA A 556 3.77 -7.78 -13.56
CA ALA A 556 2.51 -8.34 -13.06
C ALA A 556 1.74 -7.33 -12.21
N PHE A 557 2.43 -6.63 -11.31
CA PHE A 557 1.81 -5.58 -10.48
C PHE A 557 1.30 -4.43 -11.36
N ASP A 558 2.11 -3.95 -12.31
CA ASP A 558 1.71 -2.89 -13.27
C ASP A 558 0.49 -3.29 -14.10
N LEU A 559 0.49 -4.52 -14.64
CA LEU A 559 -0.65 -5.07 -15.37
C LEU A 559 -1.92 -5.09 -14.52
N GLN A 560 -1.83 -5.45 -13.24
CA GLN A 560 -2.97 -5.45 -12.33
C GLN A 560 -3.50 -4.04 -12.04
N ILE A 561 -2.62 -3.06 -11.86
CA ILE A 561 -3.02 -1.64 -11.75
C ILE A 561 -3.76 -1.20 -13.01
N LYS A 562 -3.23 -1.50 -14.20
CA LYS A 562 -3.88 -1.21 -15.47
C LYS A 562 -5.25 -1.88 -15.62
N GLN A 563 -5.38 -3.15 -15.26
CA GLN A 563 -6.59 -3.96 -15.52
C GLN A 563 -7.72 -3.72 -14.51
N ARG A 564 -7.41 -3.30 -13.29
CA ARG A 564 -8.40 -3.17 -12.19
C ARG A 564 -8.57 -1.76 -11.67
N VAL A 565 -7.51 -0.97 -11.66
CA VAL A 565 -7.53 0.39 -11.07
C VAL A 565 -7.81 1.42 -12.15
N LEU A 566 -7.03 1.40 -13.24
CA LEU A 566 -7.17 2.40 -14.32
C LEU A 566 -8.46 2.24 -15.13
N THR A 567 -9.08 1.06 -15.11
CA THR A 567 -10.36 0.81 -15.78
C THR A 567 -11.53 1.58 -15.16
N LYS A 568 -11.41 1.99 -13.89
CA LYS A 568 -12.38 2.85 -13.19
C LYS A 568 -12.24 4.34 -13.56
N LEU A 569 -11.13 4.72 -14.18
CA LEU A 569 -10.85 6.10 -14.58
C LEU A 569 -11.49 6.40 -15.93
N ARG A 570 -12.82 6.49 -15.94
CA ARG A 570 -13.66 6.83 -17.08
C ARG A 570 -14.53 8.03 -16.78
N GLY A 571 -14.93 8.76 -17.82
CA GLY A 571 -15.86 9.87 -17.70
C GLY A 571 -15.46 11.11 -18.47
N LEU A 572 -16.26 12.17 -18.26
CA LEU A 572 -16.04 13.49 -18.84
C LEU A 572 -14.76 14.13 -18.31
N GLU A 573 -14.20 15.04 -19.10
CA GLU A 573 -13.02 15.83 -18.76
C GLU A 573 -13.11 16.48 -17.37
N SER A 574 -14.26 17.06 -17.02
CA SER A 574 -14.48 17.70 -15.71
C SER A 574 -14.28 16.77 -14.51
N ALA A 575 -14.45 15.46 -14.68
CA ALA A 575 -14.32 14.48 -13.61
C ALA A 575 -12.93 13.82 -13.54
N VAL A 576 -12.24 13.69 -14.68
CA VAL A 576 -11.02 12.86 -14.78
C VAL A 576 -9.77 13.68 -15.09
N ALA A 577 -9.90 14.86 -15.71
CA ALA A 577 -8.76 15.66 -16.15
C ALA A 577 -7.87 16.12 -14.99
N SER A 578 -8.42 16.48 -13.82
CA SER A 578 -7.59 16.90 -12.68
C SER A 578 -6.68 15.79 -12.15
N LEU A 579 -7.05 14.52 -12.37
CA LEU A 579 -6.33 13.35 -11.88
C LEU A 579 -5.23 12.89 -12.86
N LEU A 580 -5.48 13.08 -14.16
CA LEU A 580 -4.58 12.69 -15.25
C LEU A 580 -3.70 13.83 -15.76
N ALA A 581 -4.20 15.06 -15.79
CA ALA A 581 -3.50 16.20 -16.37
C ALA A 581 -2.47 16.79 -15.39
N ASN A 582 -1.30 17.12 -15.94
CA ASN A 582 -0.19 17.74 -15.22
C ASN A 582 -0.44 19.25 -15.08
N ASN A 583 -1.53 19.64 -14.40
CA ASN A 583 -1.79 21.05 -14.15
C ASN A 583 -0.82 21.57 -13.09
N LYS A 584 -0.25 22.76 -13.33
CA LYS A 584 0.74 23.48 -12.51
C LYS A 584 0.26 23.84 -11.08
N THR A 585 -0.88 23.31 -10.66
CA THR A 585 -1.46 23.44 -9.31
C THR A 585 -0.95 22.33 -8.40
N LYS A 586 -0.80 22.63 -7.10
CA LYS A 586 -0.16 21.81 -6.04
C LYS A 586 -0.85 20.46 -5.71
N THR A 587 -1.60 19.86 -6.61
CA THR A 587 -2.31 18.58 -6.43
C THR A 587 -1.45 17.45 -7.00
N LYS A 588 -1.17 16.42 -6.19
CA LYS A 588 -0.49 15.20 -6.66
C LYS A 588 -1.32 14.59 -7.79
N THR A 589 -0.69 14.30 -8.92
CA THR A 589 -1.33 13.61 -10.06
C THR A 589 -1.05 12.11 -9.99
N LEU A 590 -1.83 11.32 -10.71
CA LEU A 590 -1.60 9.87 -10.81
C LEU A 590 -0.24 9.56 -11.44
N LEU A 591 0.17 10.32 -12.47
CA LEU A 591 1.50 10.24 -13.08
C LEU A 591 2.61 10.50 -12.06
N GLN A 592 2.51 11.59 -11.28
CA GLN A 592 3.50 11.91 -10.24
C GLN A 592 3.61 10.83 -9.16
N LEU A 593 2.51 10.13 -8.87
CA LEU A 593 2.52 9.02 -7.91
C LEU A 593 3.22 7.78 -8.50
N LEU A 594 2.91 7.41 -9.75
CA LEU A 594 3.54 6.28 -10.43
C LEU A 594 5.00 6.53 -10.81
N GLU A 595 5.42 7.80 -10.91
CA GLU A 595 6.82 8.22 -11.11
C GLU A 595 7.57 8.46 -9.77
N SER A 596 6.91 8.25 -8.63
CA SER A 596 7.53 8.49 -7.32
C SER A 596 8.64 7.47 -7.01
N PRO A 597 9.61 7.79 -6.12
CA PRO A 597 10.64 6.84 -5.72
C PRO A 597 10.08 5.54 -5.15
N LEU A 598 8.96 5.60 -4.42
CA LEU A 598 8.26 4.42 -3.90
C LEU A 598 7.72 3.55 -5.05
N ALA A 599 7.09 4.17 -6.05
CA ALA A 599 6.58 3.44 -7.20
C ALA A 599 7.71 2.80 -8.01
N GLN A 600 8.84 3.47 -8.21
CA GLN A 600 9.99 2.91 -8.91
C GLN A 600 10.67 1.73 -8.19
N GLU A 601 10.48 1.59 -6.88
CA GLU A 601 10.90 0.38 -6.14
C GLU A 601 9.98 -0.82 -6.43
N VAL A 602 8.73 -0.58 -6.85
CA VAL A 602 7.72 -1.62 -7.13
C VAL A 602 7.67 -2.01 -8.61
N SER A 603 7.67 -1.02 -9.51
CA SER A 603 7.61 -1.24 -10.96
C SER A 603 7.99 0.02 -11.74
N SER A 604 8.36 -0.15 -13.00
CA SER A 604 8.50 0.97 -13.94
C SER A 604 7.15 1.57 -14.37
N PHE A 605 6.04 0.86 -14.13
CA PHE A 605 4.68 1.25 -14.50
C PHE A 605 4.48 1.59 -15.99
N ALA A 606 5.29 1.01 -16.88
CA ALA A 606 5.25 1.29 -18.31
C ALA A 606 3.85 1.08 -18.94
N TYR A 607 3.14 0.02 -18.54
CA TYR A 607 1.79 -0.28 -19.05
C TYR A 607 0.75 0.70 -18.51
N SER A 608 0.82 1.01 -17.22
CA SER A 608 -0.09 1.96 -16.56
C SER A 608 0.11 3.39 -17.08
N ILE A 609 1.35 3.85 -17.20
CA ILE A 609 1.70 5.17 -17.74
C ILE A 609 1.24 5.28 -19.19
N GLY A 610 1.47 4.26 -20.02
CA GLY A 610 0.97 4.22 -21.39
C GLY A 610 -0.56 4.34 -21.47
N CYS A 611 -1.28 3.64 -20.58
CA CYS A 611 -2.73 3.73 -20.49
C CYS A 611 -3.22 5.13 -20.07
N ILE A 612 -2.53 5.78 -19.12
CA ILE A 612 -2.83 7.15 -18.71
C ILE A 612 -2.64 8.12 -19.86
N HIS A 613 -1.53 8.03 -20.59
CA HIS A 613 -1.30 8.88 -21.76
C HIS A 613 -2.36 8.69 -22.85
N GLN A 614 -2.82 7.46 -23.08
CA GLN A 614 -3.92 7.20 -23.99
C GLN A 614 -5.21 7.90 -23.53
N LYS A 615 -5.58 7.78 -22.24
CA LYS A 615 -6.76 8.43 -21.68
C LYS A 615 -6.68 9.95 -21.74
N ILE A 616 -5.50 10.54 -21.53
CA ILE A 616 -5.28 11.99 -21.70
C ILE A 616 -5.56 12.41 -23.15
N ARG A 617 -5.05 11.66 -24.13
CA ARG A 617 -5.34 11.93 -25.56
C ARG A 617 -6.82 11.79 -25.89
N GLU A 618 -7.51 10.81 -25.32
CA GLU A 618 -8.96 10.65 -25.51
C GLU A 618 -9.75 11.83 -24.94
N LEU A 619 -9.35 12.36 -23.78
CA LEU A 619 -9.94 13.59 -23.23
C LEU A 619 -9.70 14.79 -24.15
N GLU A 620 -8.48 14.98 -24.64
CA GLU A 620 -8.12 16.08 -25.54
C GLU A 620 -8.88 16.02 -26.87
N LEU A 621 -9.10 14.80 -27.41
CA LEU A 621 -9.75 14.61 -28.72
C LEU A 621 -11.28 14.57 -28.65
N TYR A 622 -11.84 13.95 -27.61
CA TYR A 622 -13.27 13.61 -27.54
C TYR A 622 -13.98 14.19 -26.31
N GLY A 623 -13.26 14.82 -25.37
CA GLY A 623 -13.81 15.31 -24.10
C GLY A 623 -14.23 14.20 -23.12
N TYR A 624 -13.90 12.93 -23.42
CA TYR A 624 -14.30 11.76 -22.66
C TYR A 624 -13.23 10.66 -22.69
N ALA A 625 -12.87 10.13 -21.51
CA ALA A 625 -11.93 9.02 -21.36
C ALA A 625 -12.68 7.69 -21.28
N LYS A 626 -12.36 6.76 -22.19
CA LYS A 626 -12.98 5.42 -22.27
C LYS A 626 -12.31 4.38 -21.40
#